data_AF-M1Z2X9-F1
#
_entry.id   AF-M1Z2X9-F1
#
_cell.length_a   1.000
_cell.length_b   1.000
_cell.length_c   1.000
_cell.angle_alpha   90.00
_cell.angle_beta   90.00
_cell.angle_gamma   90.00
#
_symmetry.space_group_name_H-M   'P 1'
#
loop_
_entity.id
_entity.type
_entity.pdbx_description
1 polymer ?
#
loop_
_entity_poly.entity_id
_entity_poly.type
_entity_poly.pdbx_seq_one_letter_code
_entity_poly.pdbx_strand_id
1 'polypeptide(L)'
;MKDVVKHFITATVFIAFLAPFHYIAWFSEEQQVPMWVKGVVLFFDFIVVLIIGDGIRKYMQYLKYGNSRLRFLGFPFYLGGKMKLALEGMPAAFDSVTLNLRFIEEVYETRYSGRKRTREVVCYQIYGEERTMNSGASRGGGFLMEWDLPDNKEMTTELSGRPGRFWEIEIKAETPGVDYDSRFLVPVYAKQ
;
A
#
# COMPACT_ATOMS: atom_id res chain seq x y z
N MET A 1 -9.40 -3.02 -3.11
CA MET A 1 -10.17 -3.81 -4.09
C MET A 1 -9.61 -3.72 -5.52
N LYS A 2 -9.36 -2.51 -6.07
CA LYS A 2 -8.78 -2.35 -7.42
C LYS A 2 -7.44 -3.09 -7.59
N ASP A 3 -6.56 -3.03 -6.58
CA ASP A 3 -5.28 -3.75 -6.64
C ASP A 3 -5.46 -5.25 -6.63
N VAL A 4 -6.36 -5.79 -5.79
CA VAL A 4 -6.68 -7.23 -5.76
C VAL A 4 -7.15 -7.70 -7.14
N VAL A 5 -8.09 -6.96 -7.75
CA VAL A 5 -8.60 -7.25 -9.10
C VAL A 5 -7.49 -7.21 -10.13
N LYS A 6 -6.57 -6.23 -10.05
CA LYS A 6 -5.41 -6.14 -10.93
C LYS A 6 -4.50 -7.36 -10.83
N HIS A 7 -4.26 -7.90 -9.63
CA HIS A 7 -3.43 -9.11 -9.44
C HIS A 7 -4.09 -10.33 -10.07
N PHE A 8 -5.41 -10.52 -9.86
CA PHE A 8 -6.14 -11.62 -10.47
C PHE A 8 -6.20 -11.51 -12.01
N ILE A 9 -6.47 -10.33 -12.57
CA ILE A 9 -6.44 -10.13 -14.03
C ILE A 9 -5.05 -10.42 -14.58
N THR A 10 -3.99 -9.95 -13.91
CA THR A 10 -2.60 -10.21 -14.32
C THR A 10 -2.32 -11.71 -14.31
N ALA A 11 -2.68 -12.42 -13.24
CA ALA A 11 -2.53 -13.87 -13.16
C ALA A 11 -3.29 -14.59 -14.28
N THR A 12 -4.56 -14.22 -14.55
CA THR A 12 -5.34 -14.80 -15.64
C THR A 12 -4.68 -14.60 -17.01
N VAL A 13 -4.15 -13.41 -17.30
CA VAL A 13 -3.45 -13.13 -18.56
C VAL A 13 -2.18 -13.98 -18.67
N PHE A 14 -1.40 -14.10 -17.60
CA PHE A 14 -0.20 -14.95 -17.59
C PHE A 14 -0.55 -16.43 -17.78
N ILE A 15 -1.60 -16.94 -17.11
CA ILE A 15 -2.05 -18.33 -17.29
C ILE A 15 -2.48 -18.58 -18.73
N ALA A 16 -3.28 -17.68 -19.31
CA ALA A 16 -3.73 -17.80 -20.70
C ALA A 16 -2.54 -17.76 -21.68
N PHE A 17 -1.54 -16.91 -21.41
CA PHE A 17 -0.31 -16.83 -22.19
C PHE A 17 0.55 -18.10 -22.09
N LEU A 18 0.63 -18.72 -20.90
CA LEU A 18 1.41 -19.94 -20.66
C LEU A 18 0.73 -21.22 -21.15
N ALA A 19 -0.60 -21.22 -21.30
CA ALA A 19 -1.38 -22.38 -21.74
C ALA A 19 -0.83 -23.09 -23.01
N PRO A 20 -0.50 -22.41 -24.13
CA PRO A 20 0.07 -23.07 -25.29
C PRO A 20 1.47 -23.66 -25.02
N PHE A 21 2.27 -23.05 -24.14
CA PHE A 21 3.59 -23.58 -23.79
C PHE A 21 3.48 -24.83 -22.93
N HIS A 22 2.50 -24.89 -22.01
CA HIS A 22 2.14 -26.11 -21.29
C HIS A 22 1.69 -27.23 -22.23
N TYR A 23 0.86 -26.89 -23.22
CA TYR A 23 0.45 -27.86 -24.24
C TYR A 23 1.66 -28.44 -24.98
N ILE A 24 2.58 -27.59 -25.47
CA ILE A 24 3.78 -28.03 -26.18
C ILE A 24 4.68 -28.87 -25.27
N ALA A 25 4.95 -28.41 -24.05
CA ALA A 25 5.96 -29.03 -23.19
C ALA A 25 5.52 -30.38 -22.56
N TRP A 26 4.22 -30.65 -22.45
CA TRP A 26 3.70 -31.88 -21.85
C TRP A 26 2.86 -32.77 -22.79
N PHE A 27 2.25 -32.22 -23.85
CA PHE A 27 1.29 -32.94 -24.69
C PHE A 27 1.73 -33.13 -26.15
N SER A 28 2.88 -32.62 -26.58
CA SER A 28 3.41 -32.97 -27.92
C SER A 28 4.08 -34.35 -27.87
N GLU A 29 3.33 -35.40 -28.20
CA GLU A 29 3.84 -36.79 -28.24
C GLU A 29 4.92 -37.01 -29.32
N GLU A 30 4.93 -36.20 -30.38
CA GLU A 30 5.85 -36.36 -31.52
C GLU A 30 7.22 -35.66 -31.35
N GLN A 31 7.40 -34.80 -30.35
CA GLN A 31 8.60 -33.98 -30.23
C GLN A 31 9.26 -34.16 -28.86
N GLN A 32 10.50 -34.66 -28.85
CA GLN A 32 11.32 -34.69 -27.63
C GLN A 32 11.67 -33.25 -27.22
N VAL A 33 10.77 -32.62 -26.46
CA VAL A 33 10.96 -31.27 -25.97
C VAL A 33 12.15 -31.25 -24.99
N PRO A 34 13.16 -30.39 -25.23
CA PRO A 34 14.32 -30.30 -24.35
C PRO A 34 13.95 -29.96 -22.90
N MET A 35 14.65 -30.55 -21.93
CA MET A 35 14.36 -30.36 -20.50
C MET A 35 14.40 -28.89 -20.06
N TRP A 36 15.26 -28.07 -20.66
CA TRP A 36 15.37 -26.65 -20.35
C TRP A 36 14.08 -25.87 -20.67
N VAL A 37 13.33 -26.25 -21.70
CA VAL A 37 12.05 -25.61 -22.06
C VAL A 37 11.02 -25.87 -20.96
N LYS A 38 10.94 -27.11 -20.45
CA LYS A 38 10.06 -27.46 -19.32
C LYS A 38 10.43 -26.67 -18.06
N GLY A 39 11.74 -26.51 -17.81
CA GLY A 39 12.24 -25.69 -16.71
C GLY A 39 11.83 -24.22 -16.81
N VAL A 40 11.87 -23.63 -18.01
CA VAL A 40 11.42 -22.26 -18.25
C VAL A 40 9.92 -22.12 -17.99
N VAL A 41 9.08 -23.05 -18.46
CA VAL A 41 7.63 -23.00 -18.21
C VAL A 41 7.33 -23.07 -16.71
N LEU A 42 7.96 -24.00 -15.99
CA LEU A 42 7.80 -24.13 -14.53
C LEU A 42 8.26 -22.88 -13.77
N PHE A 43 9.32 -22.20 -14.24
CA PHE A 43 9.75 -20.94 -13.66
C PHE A 43 8.67 -19.85 -13.79
N PHE A 44 8.01 -19.76 -14.94
CA PHE A 44 6.89 -18.83 -15.13
C PHE A 44 5.65 -19.22 -14.31
N ASP A 45 5.37 -20.51 -14.14
CA ASP A 45 4.31 -20.98 -13.23
C ASP A 45 4.58 -20.56 -11.79
N PHE A 46 5.83 -20.65 -11.35
CA PHE A 46 6.22 -20.16 -10.03
C PHE A 46 5.93 -18.66 -9.88
N ILE A 47 6.20 -17.85 -10.90
CA ILE A 47 5.84 -16.41 -10.91
C ILE A 47 4.31 -16.23 -10.77
N VAL A 48 3.51 -17.02 -11.49
CA VAL A 48 2.05 -16.97 -11.38
C VAL A 48 1.58 -17.30 -9.97
N VAL A 49 2.16 -18.33 -9.35
CA VAL A 49 1.86 -18.71 -7.96
C VAL A 49 2.18 -17.56 -7.00
N LEU A 50 3.31 -16.87 -7.18
CA LEU A 50 3.66 -15.70 -6.35
C LEU A 50 2.65 -14.56 -6.52
N ILE A 51 2.20 -14.26 -7.74
CA ILE A 51 1.20 -13.22 -8.03
C ILE A 51 -0.14 -13.56 -7.36
N ILE A 52 -0.58 -14.82 -7.50
CA ILE A 52 -1.82 -15.30 -6.86
C ILE A 52 -1.69 -15.24 -5.34
N GLY A 53 -0.55 -15.66 -4.78
CA GLY A 53 -0.28 -15.62 -3.34
C GLY A 53 -0.39 -14.22 -2.76
N ASP A 54 0.22 -13.21 -3.39
CA ASP A 54 0.08 -11.82 -2.94
C ASP A 54 -1.35 -11.28 -3.11
N GLY A 55 -2.05 -11.69 -4.19
CA GLY A 55 -3.47 -11.38 -4.38
C GLY A 55 -4.35 -11.95 -3.27
N ILE A 56 -4.15 -13.21 -2.91
CA ILE A 56 -4.85 -13.88 -1.79
C ILE A 56 -4.53 -13.18 -0.47
N ARG A 57 -3.26 -12.83 -0.20
CA ARG A 57 -2.88 -12.11 1.01
C ARG A 57 -3.62 -10.77 1.14
N LYS A 58 -3.67 -9.97 0.08
CA LYS A 58 -4.42 -8.70 0.03
C LYS A 58 -5.92 -8.90 0.17
N TYR A 59 -6.46 -9.97 -0.41
CA TYR A 59 -7.87 -10.32 -0.26
C TYR A 59 -8.22 -10.74 1.18
N MET A 60 -7.37 -11.55 1.81
CA MET A 60 -7.52 -11.91 3.22
C MET A 60 -7.40 -10.69 4.13
N GLN A 61 -6.48 -9.76 3.84
CA GLN A 61 -6.37 -8.49 4.55
C GLN A 61 -7.70 -7.70 4.47
N TYR A 62 -8.30 -7.63 3.28
CA TYR A 62 -9.60 -6.98 3.08
C TYR A 62 -10.73 -7.69 3.82
N LEU A 63 -10.78 -9.03 3.81
CA LEU A 63 -11.80 -9.78 4.53
C LEU A 63 -11.65 -9.67 6.06
N LYS A 64 -10.40 -9.70 6.55
CA LYS A 64 -10.10 -9.69 7.99
C LYS A 64 -10.29 -8.31 8.61
N TYR A 65 -9.97 -7.24 7.89
CA TYR A 65 -10.01 -5.87 8.42
C TYR A 65 -11.14 -5.01 7.88
N GLY A 66 -11.78 -5.43 6.79
CA GLY A 66 -12.88 -4.70 6.19
C GLY A 66 -12.50 -3.26 5.85
N ASN A 67 -13.39 -2.33 6.23
CA ASN A 67 -13.20 -0.89 6.06
C ASN A 67 -12.74 -0.29 7.39
N SER A 68 -11.44 -0.33 7.67
CA SER A 68 -10.87 0.52 8.70
C SER A 68 -11.13 1.99 8.36
N ARG A 69 -11.48 2.80 9.36
CA ARG A 69 -11.84 4.20 9.17
C ARG A 69 -11.03 5.06 10.11
N LEU A 70 -10.42 6.11 9.56
CA LEU A 70 -9.79 7.15 10.35
C LEU A 70 -10.84 8.23 10.65
N ARG A 71 -11.25 8.34 11.90
CA ARG A 71 -12.18 9.36 12.38
C ARG A 71 -11.42 10.57 12.90
N PHE A 72 -11.79 11.75 12.42
CA PHE A 72 -11.21 13.02 12.88
C PHE A 72 -11.97 13.49 14.13
N LEU A 73 -11.25 13.69 15.24
CA LEU A 73 -11.86 14.16 16.49
C LEU A 73 -11.97 15.68 16.58
N GLY A 74 -11.29 16.37 15.67
CA GLY A 74 -11.44 17.80 15.41
C GLY A 74 -11.12 18.06 13.94
N PHE A 75 -11.66 19.13 13.39
CA PHE A 75 -11.34 19.60 12.04
C PHE A 75 -11.71 21.09 11.96
N PRO A 76 -10.95 21.93 11.23
CA PRO A 76 -9.70 21.64 10.50
C PRO A 76 -8.46 21.45 11.39
N PHE A 77 -7.46 20.74 10.86
CA PHE A 77 -6.13 20.64 11.49
C PHE A 77 -5.21 21.74 10.97
N TYR A 78 -4.46 22.36 11.87
CA TYR A 78 -3.54 23.44 11.54
C TYR A 78 -2.10 23.09 11.92
N LEU A 79 -1.16 23.52 11.09
CA LEU A 79 0.28 23.50 11.38
C LEU A 79 0.57 24.26 12.69
N GLY A 80 1.56 23.78 13.45
CA GLY A 80 1.85 24.23 14.82
C GLY A 80 0.78 23.86 15.86
N GLY A 81 -0.26 23.13 15.47
CA GLY A 81 -1.35 22.69 16.33
C GLY A 81 -1.31 21.21 16.70
N LYS A 82 -2.34 20.75 17.42
CA LYS A 82 -2.53 19.34 17.77
C LYS A 82 -3.53 18.68 16.83
N MET A 83 -3.15 17.53 16.29
CA MET A 83 -4.01 16.67 15.49
C MET A 83 -4.46 15.48 16.33
N LYS A 84 -5.78 15.30 16.48
CA LYS A 84 -6.37 14.19 17.24
C LYS A 84 -7.24 13.33 16.33
N LEU A 85 -6.93 12.04 16.30
CA LEU A 85 -7.53 11.06 15.39
C LEU A 85 -7.92 9.81 16.17
N ALA A 86 -8.95 9.12 15.69
CA ALA A 86 -9.34 7.82 16.20
C ALA A 86 -9.39 6.82 15.04
N LEU A 87 -8.67 5.71 15.15
CA LEU A 87 -8.80 4.60 14.20
C LEU A 87 -9.92 3.68 14.68
N GLU A 88 -10.91 3.46 13.82
CA GLU A 88 -12.03 2.54 14.03
C GLU A 88 -11.91 1.33 13.11
N GLY A 89 -12.39 0.17 13.59
CA GLY A 89 -12.36 -1.07 12.81
C GLY A 89 -11.01 -1.80 12.82
N MET A 90 -10.09 -1.40 13.71
CA MET A 90 -8.85 -2.13 13.94
C MET A 90 -9.12 -3.42 14.73
N PRO A 91 -8.44 -4.55 14.44
CA PRO A 91 -8.54 -5.75 15.25
C PRO A 91 -8.16 -5.46 16.72
N ALA A 92 -8.88 -6.08 17.67
CA ALA A 92 -8.62 -5.92 19.09
C ALA A 92 -7.30 -6.58 19.56
N ALA A 93 -6.79 -7.54 18.78
CA ALA A 93 -5.55 -8.27 19.06
C ALA A 93 -4.49 -7.95 18.01
N PHE A 94 -3.51 -7.15 18.42
CA PHE A 94 -2.26 -6.87 17.72
C PHE A 94 -1.15 -6.86 18.76
N ASP A 95 0.07 -7.24 18.39
CA ASP A 95 1.19 -7.23 19.33
C ASP A 95 1.80 -5.84 19.42
N SER A 96 2.07 -5.24 18.25
CA SER A 96 2.58 -3.88 18.10
C SER A 96 1.92 -3.18 16.91
N VAL A 97 1.80 -1.85 17.02
CA VAL A 97 1.33 -0.95 15.95
C VAL A 97 2.38 0.11 15.72
N THR A 98 2.82 0.23 14.48
CA THR A 98 3.64 1.33 14.01
C THR A 98 2.77 2.33 13.27
N LEU A 99 2.78 3.55 13.76
CA LEU A 99 2.07 4.69 13.20
C LEU A 99 3.11 5.63 12.61
N ASN A 100 2.97 5.98 11.35
CA ASN A 100 3.92 6.84 10.66
C ASN A 100 3.17 8.00 10.01
N LEU A 101 3.33 9.19 10.59
CA LEU A 101 2.80 10.44 10.05
C LEU A 101 3.83 11.01 9.07
N ARG A 102 3.41 11.26 7.83
CA ARG A 102 4.28 11.69 6.74
C ARG A 102 3.74 12.93 6.07
N PHE A 103 4.63 13.85 5.71
CA PHE A 103 4.35 14.85 4.70
C PHE A 103 5.00 14.43 3.39
N ILE A 104 4.19 14.29 2.36
CA ILE A 104 4.58 13.76 1.05
C ILE A 104 4.45 14.89 0.02
N GLU A 105 5.50 15.04 -0.78
CA GLU A 105 5.51 15.88 -1.97
C GLU A 105 5.66 14.99 -3.20
N GLU A 106 4.72 15.10 -4.13
CA GLU A 106 4.85 14.48 -5.45
C GLU A 106 5.93 15.23 -6.24
N VAL A 107 6.66 14.57 -7.12
CA VAL A 107 7.57 15.21 -8.07
C VAL A 107 7.43 14.48 -9.39
N TYR A 108 7.28 15.26 -10.47
CA TYR A 108 7.16 14.70 -11.80
C TYR A 108 8.54 14.53 -12.42
N GLU A 109 9.08 13.32 -12.31
CA GLU A 109 10.36 13.00 -12.92
C GLU A 109 10.19 12.51 -14.36
N THR A 110 11.11 12.92 -15.22
CA THR A 110 11.21 12.36 -16.57
C THR A 110 12.32 11.33 -16.58
N ARG A 111 11.96 10.05 -16.68
CA ARG A 111 12.94 8.99 -16.93
C ARG A 111 13.12 8.78 -18.43
N TYR A 112 14.38 8.73 -18.83
CA TYR A 112 14.79 8.38 -20.19
C TYR A 112 15.21 6.91 -20.23
N SER A 113 14.58 6.12 -21.09
CA SER A 113 15.02 4.77 -21.41
C SER A 113 15.13 4.64 -22.92
N GLY A 114 16.37 4.73 -23.43
CA GLY A 114 16.65 4.82 -24.86
C GLY A 114 15.96 6.04 -25.50
N ARG A 115 15.10 5.80 -26.51
CA ARG A 115 14.32 6.85 -27.19
C ARG A 115 12.96 7.15 -26.53
N LYS A 116 12.57 6.41 -25.48
CA LYS A 116 11.26 6.56 -24.83
C LYS A 116 11.37 7.49 -23.63
N ARG A 117 10.55 8.54 -23.65
CA ARG A 117 10.36 9.47 -22.54
C ARG A 117 9.15 9.01 -21.73
N THR A 118 9.36 8.71 -20.45
CA THR A 118 8.27 8.38 -19.52
C THR A 118 8.25 9.41 -18.39
N ARG A 119 7.09 10.02 -18.15
CA ARG A 119 6.89 10.90 -17.00
C ARG A 119 6.31 10.07 -15.86
N GLU A 120 7.03 9.98 -14.76
CA GLU A 120 6.64 9.24 -13.57
C GLU A 120 6.39 10.22 -12.42
N VAL A 121 5.44 9.90 -11.56
CA VAL A 121 5.21 10.65 -10.32
C VAL A 121 5.97 9.92 -9.23
N VAL A 122 6.95 10.59 -8.66
CA VAL A 122 7.74 10.09 -7.53
C VAL A 122 7.27 10.81 -6.28
N CYS A 123 6.98 10.08 -5.21
CA CYS A 123 6.55 10.66 -3.94
C CYS A 123 7.76 10.74 -2.99
N TYR A 124 8.13 11.95 -2.60
CA TYR A 124 9.20 12.19 -1.63
C TYR A 124 8.60 12.46 -0.24
N GLN A 125 9.09 11.73 0.76
CA GLN A 125 8.76 12.00 2.15
C GLN A 125 9.65 13.14 2.65
N ILE A 126 9.07 14.32 2.82
CA ILE A 126 9.76 15.52 3.30
C ILE A 126 9.79 15.56 4.83
N TYR A 127 8.76 15.00 5.47
CA TYR A 127 8.67 14.84 6.91
C TYR A 127 8.17 13.45 7.25
N GLY A 128 8.68 12.87 8.34
CA GLY A 128 8.22 11.61 8.88
C GLY A 128 8.36 11.58 10.40
N GLU A 129 7.29 11.22 11.08
CA GLU A 129 7.30 10.91 12.50
C GLU A 129 6.73 9.52 12.72
N GLU A 130 7.55 8.64 13.26
CA GLU A 130 7.17 7.27 13.57
C GLU A 130 6.93 7.09 15.07
N ARG A 131 5.84 6.41 15.42
CA ARG A 131 5.51 6.04 16.79
C ARG A 131 5.08 4.58 16.82
N THR A 132 5.67 3.83 17.73
CA THR A 132 5.25 2.45 18.00
C THR A 132 4.44 2.41 19.29
N MET A 133 3.32 1.69 19.26
CA MET A 133 2.46 1.50 20.42
C MET A 133 2.11 0.02 20.58
N ASN A 134 1.99 -0.42 21.83
CA ASN A 134 1.67 -1.80 22.16
C ASN A 134 0.17 -1.99 22.40
N SER A 135 -0.28 -3.24 22.32
CA SER A 135 -1.67 -3.71 22.45
C SER A 135 -2.52 -3.06 23.56
N GLY A 136 -1.90 -2.77 24.71
CA GLY A 136 -2.58 -2.18 25.89
C GLY A 136 -3.09 -0.74 25.73
N ALA A 137 -2.75 -0.05 24.63
CA ALA A 137 -3.19 1.33 24.38
C ALA A 137 -4.58 1.45 23.73
N SER A 138 -5.16 0.34 23.25
CA SER A 138 -6.51 0.34 22.67
C SER A 138 -7.58 0.43 23.78
N ARG A 139 -8.44 1.46 23.74
CA ARG A 139 -9.57 1.61 24.69
C ARG A 139 -10.88 1.59 23.91
N GLY A 140 -11.75 0.61 24.19
CA GLY A 140 -13.14 0.61 23.72
C GLY A 140 -13.33 0.40 22.21
N GLY A 141 -12.45 -0.35 21.55
CA GLY A 141 -12.61 -0.70 20.12
C GLY A 141 -12.12 0.36 19.13
N GLY A 142 -11.42 1.39 19.62
CA GLY A 142 -10.75 2.38 18.78
C GLY A 142 -9.39 2.79 19.34
N PHE A 143 -8.52 3.22 18.44
CA PHE A 143 -7.16 3.65 18.77
C PHE A 143 -7.05 5.17 18.70
N LEU A 144 -6.87 5.83 19.85
CA LEU A 144 -6.72 7.28 19.92
C LEU A 144 -5.27 7.67 19.63
N MET A 145 -5.08 8.59 18.70
CA MET A 145 -3.76 9.07 18.31
C MET A 145 -3.74 10.60 18.37
N GLU A 146 -2.64 11.14 18.87
CA GLU A 146 -2.41 12.59 18.94
C GLU A 146 -1.01 12.90 18.42
N TRP A 147 -0.90 13.90 17.54
CA TRP A 147 0.37 14.44 17.07
C TRP A 147 0.43 15.95 17.27
N ASP A 148 1.61 16.45 17.60
CA ASP A 148 1.93 17.87 17.54
C ASP A 148 2.50 18.16 16.14
N LEU A 149 1.77 18.94 15.35
CA LEU A 149 2.14 19.21 13.96
C LEU A 149 3.26 20.26 13.92
N PRO A 150 4.24 20.13 13.00
CA PRO A 150 5.30 21.12 12.87
C PRO A 150 4.72 22.48 12.48
N ASP A 151 5.32 23.55 13.00
CA ASP A 151 4.98 24.92 12.64
C ASP A 151 5.79 25.37 11.41
N ASN A 152 5.59 24.70 10.28
CA ASN A 152 6.19 25.07 9.00
C ASN A 152 5.10 25.24 7.94
N LYS A 153 4.82 26.48 7.55
CA LYS A 153 3.79 26.84 6.56
C LYS A 153 3.97 26.18 5.20
N GLU A 154 5.19 25.82 4.83
CA GLU A 154 5.47 25.13 3.57
C GLU A 154 4.89 23.71 3.55
N MET A 155 4.63 23.12 4.72
CA MET A 155 4.03 21.79 4.88
C MET A 155 2.50 21.83 4.87
N THR A 156 1.89 22.80 4.18
CA THR A 156 0.43 22.84 4.03
C THR A 156 -0.04 21.82 2.98
N THR A 157 -1.23 21.27 3.18
CA THR A 157 -1.86 20.39 2.19
C THR A 157 -2.28 21.19 0.97
N GLU A 158 -1.86 20.75 -0.21
CA GLU A 158 -2.19 21.30 -1.51
C GLU A 158 -2.37 20.16 -2.53
N LEU A 159 -3.56 19.53 -2.49
CA LEU A 159 -3.88 18.41 -3.39
C LEU A 159 -4.21 18.86 -4.83
N SER A 160 -4.63 20.11 -5.01
CA SER A 160 -4.90 20.69 -6.34
C SER A 160 -3.63 21.19 -7.05
N GLY A 161 -2.55 21.38 -6.30
CA GLY A 161 -1.26 21.84 -6.80
C GLY A 161 -0.56 20.80 -7.66
N ARG A 162 0.39 21.25 -8.48
CA ARG A 162 1.28 20.38 -9.26
C ARG A 162 2.72 20.87 -9.08
N PRO A 163 3.53 20.19 -8.26
CA PRO A 163 3.24 18.91 -7.60
C PRO A 163 2.19 18.98 -6.47
N GLY A 164 1.52 17.85 -6.23
CA GLY A 164 0.61 17.69 -5.09
C GLY A 164 1.40 17.51 -3.80
N ARG A 165 0.96 18.15 -2.73
CA ARG A 165 1.57 18.06 -1.40
C ARG A 165 0.52 17.70 -0.36
N PHE A 166 0.77 16.70 0.46
CA PHE A 166 -0.25 16.22 1.39
C PHE A 166 0.34 15.49 2.59
N TRP A 167 -0.45 15.44 3.67
CA TRP A 167 -0.14 14.58 4.80
C TRP A 167 -0.81 13.22 4.65
N GLU A 168 -0.09 12.19 5.05
CA GLU A 168 -0.55 10.80 5.08
C GLU A 168 -0.21 10.20 6.45
N ILE A 169 -1.11 9.35 6.95
CA ILE A 169 -0.81 8.47 8.07
C ILE A 169 -0.79 7.04 7.55
N GLU A 170 0.36 6.40 7.67
CA GLU A 170 0.53 4.96 7.48
C GLU A 170 0.39 4.27 8.84
N ILE A 171 -0.41 3.21 8.89
CA ILE A 171 -0.67 2.41 10.08
C ILE A 171 -0.33 0.96 9.73
N LYS A 172 0.65 0.40 10.43
CA LYS A 172 1.08 -0.98 10.30
C LYS A 172 0.91 -1.70 11.63
N ALA A 173 0.36 -2.91 11.62
CA ALA A 173 0.28 -3.71 12.84
C ALA A 173 0.53 -5.17 12.56
N GLU A 174 1.35 -5.78 13.41
CA GLU A 174 1.58 -7.22 13.41
C GLU A 174 0.40 -7.91 14.07
N THR A 175 -0.21 -8.86 13.36
CA THR A 175 -1.35 -9.62 13.89
C THR A 175 -1.26 -11.08 13.45
N PRO A 176 -1.89 -12.01 14.19
CA PRO A 176 -1.90 -13.41 13.78
C PRO A 176 -2.47 -13.62 12.37
N GLY A 177 -1.66 -14.16 11.45
CA GLY A 177 -2.06 -14.52 10.09
C GLY A 177 -1.64 -13.51 9.01
N VAL A 178 -2.29 -12.35 8.95
CA VAL A 178 -2.05 -11.33 7.91
C VAL A 178 -1.83 -9.99 8.57
N ASP A 179 -0.74 -9.30 8.32
CA ASP A 179 -0.49 -7.99 8.95
C ASP A 179 -1.47 -6.92 8.46
N TYR A 180 -1.74 -5.96 9.33
CA TYR A 180 -2.53 -4.78 8.99
C TYR A 180 -1.61 -3.72 8.38
N ASP A 181 -1.99 -3.17 7.23
CA ASP A 181 -1.28 -2.07 6.55
C ASP A 181 -2.34 -1.18 5.89
N SER A 182 -2.42 0.09 6.29
CA SER A 182 -3.39 1.05 5.75
C SER A 182 -2.82 2.46 5.75
N ARG A 183 -3.24 3.24 4.76
CA ARG A 183 -2.81 4.63 4.57
C ARG A 183 -4.03 5.55 4.44
N PHE A 184 -3.98 6.68 5.13
CA PHE A 184 -5.06 7.66 5.14
C PHE A 184 -4.50 9.05 4.87
N LEU A 185 -5.11 9.77 3.92
CA LEU A 185 -4.80 11.18 3.69
C LEU A 185 -5.39 12.03 4.82
N VAL A 186 -4.61 12.98 5.32
CA VAL A 186 -5.04 13.89 6.38
C VAL A 186 -4.91 15.34 5.93
N PRO A 187 -6.01 16.09 5.82
CA PRO A 187 -5.95 17.51 5.47
C PRO A 187 -5.42 18.36 6.62
N VAL A 188 -4.23 18.94 6.44
CA VAL A 188 -3.58 19.87 7.38
C VAL A 188 -3.28 21.19 6.68
N TYR A 189 -3.63 22.31 7.33
CA TYR A 189 -3.57 23.65 6.73
C TYR A 189 -2.67 24.62 7.49
N ALA A 190 -2.15 25.63 6.81
CA ALA A 190 -1.53 26.78 7.48
C ALA A 190 -2.61 27.70 8.09
N LYS A 191 -2.31 28.30 9.25
CA LYS A 191 -3.10 29.45 9.74
C LYS A 191 -2.78 30.67 8.89
N GLN A 192 -3.82 31.40 8.48
CA GLN A 192 -3.69 32.69 7.80
C GLN A 192 -3.07 33.72 8.74
#